data_AF-X1VJG4-F1
#
_entry.id   AF-X1VJG4-F1
#
_cell.length_a   1.000
_cell.length_b   1.000
_cell.length_c   1.000
_cell.angle_alpha   90.00
_cell.angle_beta   90.00
_cell.angle_gamma   90.00
#
_symmetry.space_group_name_H-M   'P 1'
#
loop_
_entity.id
_entity.type
_entity.pdbx_description
1 polymer ?
#
loop_
_entity_poly.entity_id
_entity_poly.type
_entity_poly.pdbx_seq_one_letter_code
_entity_poly.pdbx_strand_id
1 'polypeptide(L)' 'MPLPKEQLKLISEDIEAAEKTLADMKDVIDDMRLAGMSIDKQQKTYDDLTDRLRSLKVFYARQEAKSG' A
#
# COMPACT_ATOMS: atom_id res chain seq x y z
N MET A 1 -14.03 -16.77 10.56
CA MET A 1 -15.26 -16.04 10.18
C MET A 1 -14.90 -15.07 9.06
N PRO A 2 -15.67 -15.02 7.97
CA PRO A 2 -15.51 -13.99 6.94
C PRO A 2 -15.79 -12.59 7.52
N LEU A 3 -15.09 -11.58 7.04
CA LEU A 3 -15.34 -10.19 7.43
C LEU A 3 -16.68 -9.69 6.87
N PRO A 4 -17.38 -8.79 7.59
CA PRO A 4 -18.56 -8.13 7.05
C PRO A 4 -18.26 -7.38 5.74
N LYS A 5 -19.20 -7.37 4.80
CA LYS A 5 -19.03 -6.69 3.49
C LYS A 5 -18.72 -5.20 3.62
N GLU A 6 -19.22 -4.54 4.66
CA GLU A 6 -18.90 -3.14 4.97
C GLU A 6 -17.43 -2.95 5.36
N GLN A 7 -16.87 -3.87 6.15
CA GLN A 7 -15.45 -3.82 6.51
C GLN A 7 -14.55 -4.13 5.30
N LEU A 8 -14.97 -5.03 4.41
CA LEU A 8 -14.25 -5.28 3.16
C LEU A 8 -14.19 -4.02 2.30
N LYS A 9 -15.29 -3.27 2.16
CA LYS A 9 -15.29 -1.98 1.44
C LYS A 9 -14.33 -0.96 2.05
N LEU A 10 -14.35 -0.81 3.38
CA LEU A 10 -13.42 0.10 4.07
C LEU A 10 -11.97 -0.31 3.82
N ILE A 11 -11.66 -1.60 3.91
CA ILE A 11 -10.31 -2.12 3.63
C ILE A 11 -9.91 -1.88 2.17
N SER A 12 -10.83 -2.04 1.21
CA SER A 12 -10.52 -1.75 -0.19
C SER A 12 -10.26 -0.27 -0.44
N GLU A 13 -11.04 0.62 0.18
CA GLU A 13 -10.84 2.07 0.09
C GLU A 13 -9.51 2.49 0.72
N ASP A 14 -9.15 1.91 1.88
CA ASP A 14 -7.87 2.13 2.54
C ASP A 14 -6.68 1.63 1.70
N ILE A 15 -6.83 0.48 1.03
CA ILE A 15 -5.81 -0.05 0.10
C ILE A 15 -5.62 0.92 -1.07
N GLU A 16 -6.70 1.42 -1.68
CA GLU A 16 -6.60 2.41 -2.77
C GLU A 16 -5.97 3.73 -2.33
N ALA A 17 -6.31 4.23 -1.13
CA ALA A 17 -5.71 5.42 -0.58
C ALA A 17 -4.21 5.23 -0.31
N ALA A 18 -3.83 4.07 0.22
CA ALA A 18 -2.43 3.73 0.48
C ALA A 18 -1.63 3.51 -0.81
N GLU A 19 -2.22 3.00 -1.89
CA GLU A 19 -1.60 2.95 -3.21
C GLU A 19 -1.28 4.34 -3.76
N LYS A 20 -2.25 5.27 -3.68
CA LYS A 20 -2.02 6.66 -4.11
C LYS A 20 -0.92 7.32 -3.30
N THR A 21 -0.94 7.13 -1.98
CA THR A 21 0.10 7.65 -1.08
C THR A 21 1.47 7.08 -1.41
N LEU A 22 1.57 5.78 -1.74
CA LEU A 22 2.82 5.17 -2.19
C LEU A 22 3.29 5.75 -3.53
N ALA A 23 2.38 5.98 -4.48
CA ALA A 23 2.72 6.60 -5.75
C ALA A 23 3.29 8.02 -5.55
N ASP A 24 2.63 8.85 -4.74
CA ASP A 24 3.12 10.19 -4.40
C ASP A 24 4.50 10.13 -3.71
N MET A 25 4.70 9.15 -2.80
CA MET A 25 5.97 8.96 -2.11
C MET A 25 7.08 8.54 -3.06
N LYS A 26 6.76 7.74 -4.09
CA LYS A 26 7.69 7.36 -5.14
C LYS A 26 8.11 8.56 -5.98
N ASP A 27 7.16 9.42 -6.36
CA ASP A 27 7.45 10.64 -7.11
C ASP A 27 8.40 11.55 -6.31
N VAL A 28 8.17 11.70 -5.00
CA VAL A 28 9.08 12.45 -4.12
C VAL A 28 10.46 11.80 -4.05
N ILE A 29 10.56 10.47 -3.97
CA ILE A 29 11.86 9.76 -3.97
C ILE A 29 12.60 9.98 -5.29
N ASP A 30 11.90 9.90 -6.42
CA ASP A 30 12.48 10.13 -7.73
C ASP A 30 12.94 11.59 -7.89
N ASP A 31 12.17 12.57 -7.41
CA ASP A 31 12.58 13.98 -7.35
C ASP A 31 13.81 14.18 -6.46
N MET A 32 13.84 13.53 -5.28
CA MET A 32 15.00 13.59 -4.39
C MET A 32 16.25 13.00 -5.04
N ARG A 33 16.09 11.90 -5.78
CA ARG A 33 17.16 11.26 -6.55
C ARG A 33 17.67 12.18 -7.65
N LEU A 34 16.78 12.86 -8.37
CA LEU A 34 17.13 13.84 -9.40
C LEU A 34 17.84 15.07 -8.82
N ALA A 35 17.45 15.49 -7.62
CA ALA A 35 18.11 16.55 -6.87
C ALA A 35 19.47 16.14 -6.26
N GLY A 36 19.90 14.88 -6.44
CA GLY A 36 21.17 14.37 -5.92
C GLY A 36 21.18 14.12 -4.41
N MET A 37 20.01 14.01 -3.77
CA MET A 37 19.89 13.70 -2.35
C MET A 37 19.97 12.18 -2.11
N SER A 38 20.46 11.77 -0.94
CA SER A 38 20.40 10.36 -0.53
C SER A 38 18.96 9.95 -0.28
N ILE A 39 18.55 8.86 -0.96
CA ILE A 39 17.21 8.28 -0.90
C ILE A 39 17.18 6.92 -0.20
N ASP A 40 18.29 6.45 0.36
CA ASP A 40 18.42 5.07 0.86
C ASP A 40 17.42 4.75 1.97
N LYS A 41 17.15 5.71 2.86
CA LYS A 41 16.17 5.54 3.93
C LYS A 41 14.75 5.57 3.39
N GLN A 42 14.46 6.50 2.48
CA GLN A 42 13.15 6.71 1.89
C GLN A 42 12.78 5.53 1.00
N GLN A 43 13.71 5.02 0.20
CA GLN A 43 13.56 3.82 -0.61
C GLN A 43 13.27 2.61 0.28
N LYS A 44 14.04 2.41 1.36
CA LYS A 44 13.80 1.32 2.30
C LYS A 44 12.42 1.40 2.97
N THR A 45 11.97 2.60 3.32
CA THR A 45 10.62 2.82 3.86
C THR A 45 9.55 2.57 2.81
N TYR A 46 9.74 3.02 1.57
CA TYR A 46 8.85 2.75 0.46
C TYR A 46 8.71 1.24 0.20
N ASP A 47 9.81 0.50 0.22
CA ASP A 47 9.81 -0.95 0.03
C ASP A 47 9.05 -1.67 1.16
N ASP A 48 9.31 -1.32 2.44
CA ASP A 48 8.59 -1.91 3.58
C ASP A 48 7.08 -1.61 3.54
N LEU A 49 6.70 -0.38 3.18
CA LEU A 49 5.28 -0.01 3.02
C LEU A 49 4.63 -0.74 1.84
N THR A 50 5.35 -0.93 0.75
CA THR A 50 4.88 -1.68 -0.42
C THR A 50 4.63 -3.15 -0.06
N ASP A 51 5.53 -3.77 0.69
CA ASP A 51 5.36 -5.16 1.15
C ASP A 51 4.19 -5.33 2.12
N ARG A 52 3.97 -4.36 3.01
CA ARG A 52 2.79 -4.33 3.89
C ARG A 52 1.50 -4.18 3.10
N LEU A 53 1.47 -3.28 2.12
CA LEU A 53 0.31 -3.09 1.25
C LEU A 53 -0.01 -4.36 0.44
N ARG A 54 1.02 -5.03 -0.08
CA ARG A 54 0.87 -6.32 -0.76
C ARG A 54 0.28 -7.38 0.17
N SER A 55 0.74 -7.43 1.43
CA SER A 55 0.20 -8.34 2.43
C SER A 55 -1.27 -8.05 2.76
N LEU A 56 -1.63 -6.78 2.87
CA LEU A 56 -3.02 -6.34 3.07
C LEU A 56 -3.92 -6.73 1.89
N LYS A 57 -3.47 -6.56 0.65
CA LYS A 57 -4.18 -7.03 -0.54
C LYS A 57 -4.42 -8.54 -0.55
N VAL A 58 -3.39 -9.32 -0.19
CA VAL A 58 -3.52 -10.78 -0.11
C VAL A 58 -4.52 -11.18 0.99
N PHE A 59 -4.49 -10.49 2.14
CA PHE A 59 -5.47 -10.70 3.19
C PHE A 59 -6.88 -10.35 2.73
N TYR A 60 -7.06 -9.18 2.11
CA TYR A 60 -8.34 -8.74 1.54
C TYR A 60 -8.89 -9.76 0.54
N ALA A 61 -8.10 -10.17 -0.46
CA ALA A 61 -8.52 -11.14 -1.47
C ALA A 61 -8.93 -12.49 -0.86
N ARG A 62 -8.24 -12.94 0.20
CA ARG A 62 -8.62 -14.16 0.94
C ARG A 62 -9.93 -13.99 1.71
N GLN A 63 -10.22 -12.81 2.23
CA GLN A 63 -11.45 -12.53 2.96
C GLN A 63 -12.63 -12.36 2.00
N GLU A 64 -12.41 -11.72 0.85
CA GLU A 64 -13.38 -11.61 -0.24
C GLU A 64 -13.77 -13.00 -0.75
N ALA A 65 -12.79 -13.86 -1.06
CA ALA A 65 -13.05 -15.24 -1.51
C ALA A 65 -13.79 -16.11 -0.47
N LYS A 66 -13.73 -15.77 0.82
CA LYS A 66 -14.48 -16.45 1.89
C LYS A 66 -15.87 -15.84 2.14
N SER A 67 -16.12 -14.64 1.64
CA SER A 67 -17.35 -13.88 1.82
C SER A 67 -18.27 -13.93 0.59
N GLY A 68 -17.76 -14.46 -0.52
CA GLY A 68 -18.49 -14.77 -1.76
C GLY A 68 -19.17 -16.13 -1.74
#